data_AF-A0A1F8X8C3-F1
#
_entry.id   AF-A0A1F8X8C3-F1
#
_cell.length_a   1.000
_cell.length_b   1.000
_cell.length_c   1.000
_cell.angle_alpha   90.00
_cell.angle_beta   90.00
_cell.angle_gamma   90.00
#
_symmetry.space_group_name_H-M   'P 1'
#
loop_
_entity.id
_entity.type
_entity.pdbx_description
1 polymer ?
#
loop_
_entity_poly.entity_id
_entity_poly.type
_entity_poly.pdbx_seq_one_letter_code
_entity_poly.pdbx_strand_id
1 'polypeptide(L)'
;MNGKRNRPKATEEKDSWRDVQILYERMEPAINKLARRLMRFDDTLDFEDLKQQAWMALKAAVTKYRKGKGGQMKLETYAYWYLQKHFHLAVDVDRVIYDIYDRNGNHVESLRAREYTRRKKDMPPAHTVRSRRAFVDLTRKDTDGDWIENVAADKAD
;
A
#
# COMPACT_ATOMS: atom_id res chain seq x y z
N MET A 1 29.31 38.26 17.64
CA MET A 1 29.14 37.91 16.21
C MET A 1 28.59 36.49 16.13
N ASN A 2 27.31 36.30 15.85
CA ASN A 2 26.74 34.97 15.59
C ASN A 2 25.99 35.04 14.26
N GLY A 3 26.72 34.79 13.18
CA GLY A 3 26.17 34.74 11.83
C GLY A 3 25.32 33.49 11.67
N LYS A 4 24.00 33.63 11.88
CA LYS A 4 23.03 32.67 11.36
C LYS A 4 23.14 32.73 9.83
N ARG A 5 23.96 31.84 9.26
CA ARG A 5 24.05 31.66 7.81
C ARG A 5 22.67 31.21 7.32
N ASN A 6 21.94 32.15 6.75
CA ASN A 6 20.68 31.90 6.06
C ASN A 6 21.05 31.11 4.79
N ARG A 7 21.07 29.78 4.87
CA ARG A 7 21.40 28.92 3.73
C ARG A 7 20.30 29.10 2.67
N PRO A 8 20.62 29.35 1.39
CA PRO A 8 19.59 29.56 0.39
C PRO A 8 18.74 28.30 0.24
N LYS A 9 17.41 28.43 0.32
CA LYS A 9 16.44 27.31 0.19
C LYS A 9 16.70 26.43 -1.05
N ALA A 10 17.14 27.04 -2.16
CA ALA A 10 17.46 26.33 -3.40
C ALA A 10 18.64 25.34 -3.25
N THR A 11 19.57 25.59 -2.33
CA THR A 11 20.70 24.68 -2.06
C THR A 11 20.26 23.50 -1.19
N GLU A 12 19.40 23.73 -0.20
CA GLU A 12 18.81 22.65 0.62
C GLU A 12 17.90 21.74 -0.22
N GLU A 13 17.17 22.31 -1.17
CA GLU A 13 16.32 21.53 -2.07
C GLU A 13 17.15 20.67 -3.02
N LYS A 14 18.21 21.22 -3.64
CA LYS A 14 19.15 20.44 -4.48
C LYS A 14 19.82 19.30 -3.70
N ASP A 15 20.25 19.54 -2.46
CA ASP A 15 20.81 18.50 -1.60
C ASP A 15 19.75 17.45 -1.23
N SER A 16 18.47 17.84 -1.11
CA SER A 16 17.37 16.91 -0.86
C SER A 16 17.09 15.96 -2.02
N TRP A 17 17.20 16.42 -3.27
CA TRP A 17 16.98 15.56 -4.44
C TRP A 17 18.08 14.52 -4.61
N ARG A 18 19.34 14.89 -4.36
CA ARG A 18 20.47 13.96 -4.39
C ARG A 18 20.37 12.87 -3.32
N ASP A 19 19.98 13.22 -2.10
CA ASP A 19 19.81 12.23 -1.03
C ASP A 19 18.69 11.23 -1.33
N VAL A 20 17.60 11.69 -1.95
CA VAL A 20 16.51 10.80 -2.39
C VAL A 20 16.98 9.90 -3.52
N GLN A 21 17.76 10.42 -4.46
CA GLN A 21 18.33 9.63 -5.55
C GLN A 21 19.24 8.51 -5.03
N ILE A 22 20.20 8.84 -4.16
CA ILE A 22 21.12 7.85 -3.56
C ILE A 22 20.34 6.79 -2.78
N LEU A 23 19.32 7.22 -2.03
CA LEU A 23 18.46 6.29 -1.29
C LEU A 23 17.67 5.39 -2.23
N TYR A 24 17.14 5.94 -3.33
CA TYR A 24 16.40 5.18 -4.33
C TYR A 24 17.29 4.13 -4.99
N GLU A 25 18.48 4.49 -5.46
CA GLU A 25 19.44 3.57 -6.09
C GLU A 25 19.81 2.42 -5.14
N ARG A 26 20.03 2.70 -3.85
CA ARG A 26 20.30 1.67 -2.84
C ARG A 26 19.10 0.75 -2.58
N MET A 27 17.89 1.32 -2.61
CA MET A 27 16.66 0.60 -2.31
C MET A 27 16.00 -0.03 -3.53
N GLU A 28 16.51 0.21 -4.74
CA GLU A 28 15.93 -0.24 -6.00
C GLU A 28 15.63 -1.75 -6.02
N PRO A 29 16.53 -2.65 -5.55
CA PRO A 29 16.21 -4.08 -5.49
C PRO A 29 14.98 -4.39 -4.62
N ALA A 30 14.82 -3.67 -3.50
CA ALA A 30 13.69 -3.84 -2.59
C ALA A 30 12.40 -3.22 -3.16
N ILE A 31 12.50 -2.07 -3.82
CA ILE A 31 11.39 -1.43 -4.54
C ILE A 31 10.88 -2.37 -5.63
N ASN A 32 11.78 -2.89 -6.47
CA ASN A 32 11.44 -3.80 -7.56
C ASN A 32 10.77 -5.07 -7.05
N LYS A 33 11.27 -5.64 -5.94
CA LYS A 33 10.66 -6.80 -5.29
C LYS A 33 9.25 -6.52 -4.78
N LEU A 34 9.02 -5.36 -4.17
CA LEU A 34 7.70 -4.95 -3.70
C LEU A 34 6.76 -4.67 -4.88
N ALA A 35 7.19 -3.90 -5.88
CA ALA A 35 6.40 -3.58 -7.06
C ALA A 35 5.96 -4.85 -7.81
N ARG A 36 6.89 -5.78 -8.08
CA ARG A 36 6.55 -7.08 -8.69
C ARG A 36 5.58 -7.89 -7.84
N ARG A 37 5.70 -7.81 -6.52
CA ARG A 37 4.73 -8.45 -5.61
C ARG A 37 3.35 -7.82 -5.77
N LEU A 38 3.24 -6.50 -5.86
CA LEU A 38 1.95 -5.81 -6.08
C LEU A 38 1.36 -6.14 -7.45
N MET A 39 2.17 -6.18 -8.50
CA MET A 39 1.70 -6.57 -9.85
C MET A 39 1.19 -8.01 -9.91
N ARG A 40 1.73 -8.91 -9.09
CA ARG A 40 1.17 -10.26 -8.93
C ARG A 40 -0.21 -10.24 -8.26
N PHE A 41 -0.52 -9.20 -7.50
CA PHE A 41 -1.82 -9.02 -6.84
C PHE A 41 -2.81 -8.21 -7.67
N ASP A 42 -2.34 -7.26 -8.47
CA ASP A 42 -3.14 -6.43 -9.38
C ASP A 42 -2.38 -6.19 -10.69
N ASP A 43 -2.84 -6.87 -11.74
CA ASP A 43 -2.32 -6.82 -13.10
C ASP A 43 -2.61 -5.52 -13.84
N THR A 44 -3.49 -4.68 -13.29
CA THR A 44 -3.73 -3.32 -13.81
C THR A 44 -2.64 -2.33 -13.40
N LEU A 45 -1.76 -2.71 -12.47
CA LEU A 45 -0.65 -1.87 -12.03
C LEU A 45 0.53 -1.98 -12.99
N ASP A 46 1.02 -0.84 -13.45
CA ASP A 46 2.24 -0.77 -14.23
C ASP A 46 3.50 -0.73 -13.33
N PHE A 47 4.58 -1.35 -13.81
CA PHE A 47 5.82 -1.44 -13.06
C PHE A 47 6.53 -0.09 -12.92
N GLU A 48 6.54 0.73 -13.97
CA GLU A 48 7.17 2.05 -13.95
C GLU A 48 6.33 3.04 -13.12
N ASP A 49 5.01 2.94 -13.15
CA ASP A 49 4.14 3.71 -12.24
C ASP A 49 4.44 3.40 -10.77
N LEU A 50 4.62 2.12 -10.42
CA LEU A 50 4.98 1.71 -9.06
C LEU A 50 6.36 2.24 -8.66
N LYS A 51 7.32 2.31 -9.59
CA LYS A 51 8.64 2.91 -9.36
C LYS A 51 8.55 4.43 -9.12
N GLN A 52 7.72 5.12 -9.89
CA GLN A 52 7.46 6.56 -9.67
C GLN A 52 6.79 6.81 -8.31
N GLN A 53 5.81 5.98 -7.93
CA GLN A 53 5.20 6.04 -6.61
C GLN A 53 6.21 5.77 -5.49
N ALA A 54 7.12 4.83 -5.69
CA ALA A 54 8.21 4.57 -4.74
C ALA A 54 9.11 5.80 -4.57
N TRP A 55 9.48 6.47 -5.66
CA TRP A 55 10.26 7.71 -5.61
C TRP A 55 9.57 8.80 -4.77
N MET A 56 8.28 9.03 -4.99
CA MET A 56 7.49 9.98 -4.20
C MET A 56 7.43 9.59 -2.72
N ALA A 57 7.25 8.30 -2.42
CA ALA A 57 7.23 7.78 -1.06
C ALA A 57 8.57 7.99 -0.35
N LEU A 58 9.71 7.73 -1.03
CA LEU A 58 11.04 7.97 -0.49
C LEU A 58 11.31 9.46 -0.23
N LYS A 59 10.91 10.35 -1.15
CA LYS A 59 11.00 11.80 -0.94
C LYS A 59 10.24 12.26 0.30
N ALA A 60 9.02 11.75 0.49
CA ALA A 60 8.22 12.02 1.67
C ALA A 60 8.87 11.43 2.95
N ALA A 61 9.45 10.23 2.86
CA ALA A 61 10.15 9.58 3.97
C ALA A 61 11.38 10.39 4.42
N VAL A 62 12.24 10.80 3.50
CA VAL A 62 13.43 11.63 3.79
C VAL A 62 13.02 12.94 4.46
N THR A 63 11.97 13.58 3.95
CA THR A 63 11.44 14.83 4.52
C THR A 63 10.95 14.63 5.96
N LYS A 64 10.21 13.55 6.23
CA LYS A 64 9.70 13.23 7.57
C LYS A 64 10.82 12.81 8.53
N TYR A 65 11.80 12.07 8.04
CA TYR A 65 12.97 11.64 8.80
C TYR A 65 13.80 12.84 9.29
N ARG A 66 14.11 13.78 8.38
CA ARG A 66 14.84 15.03 8.71
C ARG A 66 14.09 15.92 9.71
N LYS A 67 12.75 15.85 9.74
CA LYS A 67 11.90 16.53 10.73
C LYS A 67 11.87 15.82 12.10
N GLY A 68 12.76 14.84 12.34
CA GLY A 68 12.89 14.14 13.61
C GLY A 68 11.94 12.96 13.80
N LYS A 69 11.11 12.59 12.81
CA LYS A 69 10.16 11.46 12.94
C LYS A 69 10.82 10.08 12.85
N GLY A 70 12.14 10.00 12.66
CA GLY A 70 12.89 8.75 12.53
C GLY A 70 14.01 8.58 13.56
N GLY A 71 14.04 9.37 14.64
CA GLY A 71 15.21 9.53 15.53
C GLY A 71 15.75 8.27 16.23
N GLN A 72 15.11 7.11 16.08
CA GLN A 72 15.53 5.83 16.67
C GLN A 72 16.03 4.81 15.63
N MET A 73 15.90 5.09 14.32
CA MET A 73 16.16 4.10 13.26
C MET A 73 16.99 4.68 12.13
N LYS A 74 17.70 3.84 11.37
CA LYS A 74 18.42 4.27 10.16
C LYS A 74 17.41 4.75 9.10
N LEU A 75 17.83 5.74 8.28
CA LEU A 75 17.00 6.30 7.21
C LEU A 75 16.44 5.23 6.26
N GLU A 76 17.27 4.27 5.85
CA GLU A 76 16.87 3.17 4.95
C GLU A 76 15.76 2.31 5.58
N THR A 77 15.87 1.99 6.87
CA THR A 77 14.85 1.23 7.61
C THR A 77 13.54 2.02 7.70
N TYR A 78 13.62 3.31 8.02
CA TYR A 78 12.45 4.19 8.07
C TYR A 78 11.77 4.30 6.71
N ALA A 79 12.57 4.51 5.66
CA ALA A 79 12.09 4.67 4.30
C ALA A 79 11.45 3.39 3.76
N TYR A 80 12.01 2.22 4.09
CA TYR A 80 11.43 0.93 3.71
C TYR A 80 10.07 0.70 4.37
N TRP A 81 9.95 0.97 5.68
CA TRP A 81 8.67 0.90 6.39
C TRP A 81 7.64 1.87 5.78
N TYR A 82 8.06 3.09 5.46
CA TYR A 82 7.22 4.11 4.85
C TYR A 82 6.74 3.69 3.46
N LEU A 83 7.63 3.14 2.64
CA LEU A 83 7.34 2.62 1.31
C LEU A 83 6.32 1.47 1.36
N GLN A 84 6.52 0.50 2.26
CA GLN A 84 5.57 -0.60 2.44
C GLN A 84 4.18 -0.10 2.79
N LYS A 85 4.08 0.89 3.69
CA LYS A 85 2.80 1.51 4.05
C LYS A 85 2.16 2.21 2.85
N HIS A 86 2.94 2.96 2.07
CA HIS A 86 2.44 3.66 0.88
C HIS A 86 1.89 2.68 -0.16
N PHE A 87 2.60 1.58 -0.41
CA PHE A 87 2.20 0.53 -1.34
C PHE A 87 0.99 -0.27 -0.86
N HIS A 88 0.86 -0.56 0.44
CA HIS A 88 -0.36 -1.19 0.95
C HIS A 88 -1.59 -0.29 0.78
N LEU A 89 -1.44 1.02 0.99
CA LEU A 89 -2.54 1.98 0.75
C LEU A 89 -2.92 2.08 -0.73
N ALA A 90 -1.95 1.92 -1.63
CA ALA A 90 -2.21 1.91 -3.07
C ALA A 90 -2.94 0.64 -3.53
N VAL A 91 -2.77 -0.47 -2.81
CA VAL A 91 -3.32 -1.78 -3.18
C VAL A 91 -4.59 -2.15 -2.42
N ASP A 92 -4.91 -1.53 -1.28
CA ASP A 92 -5.96 -2.12 -0.44
C ASP A 92 -6.82 -1.15 0.38
N VAL A 93 -8.14 -1.26 0.16
CA VAL A 93 -9.15 -1.47 1.24
C VAL A 93 -10.33 -2.34 0.75
N ASP A 94 -10.73 -2.25 -0.54
CA ASP A 94 -12.02 -2.82 -1.01
C ASP A 94 -11.94 -3.99 -1.99
N ARG A 95 -10.74 -4.42 -2.43
CA ARG A 95 -10.60 -5.42 -3.51
C ARG A 95 -10.31 -6.84 -3.03
N VAL A 96 -9.99 -7.02 -1.75
CA VAL A 96 -9.69 -8.34 -1.16
C VAL A 96 -10.82 -8.77 -0.23
N ILE A 97 -11.41 -9.93 -0.55
CA ILE A 97 -12.38 -10.64 0.27
C ILE A 97 -11.68 -11.84 0.91
N TYR A 98 -11.86 -12.00 2.21
CA TYR A 98 -11.44 -13.14 3.01
C TYR A 98 -12.65 -14.05 3.24
N ASP A 99 -12.64 -15.21 2.59
CA ASP A 99 -13.59 -16.28 2.83
C ASP A 99 -13.14 -17.08 4.05
N ILE A 100 -14.05 -17.20 5.02
CA ILE A 100 -13.84 -17.90 6.28
C ILE A 100 -14.59 -19.21 6.21
N TYR A 101 -13.89 -20.29 6.56
CA TYR A 101 -14.43 -21.63 6.60
C TYR A 101 -14.35 -22.19 8.03
N ASP A 102 -15.36 -22.94 8.44
CA ASP A 102 -15.36 -23.64 9.72
C ASP A 102 -14.37 -24.83 9.71
N ARG A 103 -14.25 -25.52 10.85
CA ARG A 103 -13.39 -26.72 10.98
C ARG A 103 -13.83 -27.87 10.06
N ASN A 104 -15.10 -27.90 9.66
CA ASN A 104 -15.67 -28.92 8.79
C ASN A 104 -15.49 -28.58 7.30
N GLY A 105 -14.90 -27.42 6.99
CA GLY A 105 -14.69 -26.94 5.63
C GLY A 105 -15.89 -26.23 5.00
N ASN A 106 -16.94 -25.95 5.77
CA ASN A 106 -18.09 -25.19 5.28
C ASN A 106 -17.76 -23.70 5.25
N HIS A 107 -18.18 -23.02 4.18
CA HIS A 107 -18.07 -21.56 4.09
C HIS A 107 -19.01 -20.91 5.11
N VAL A 108 -18.47 -20.00 5.92
CA VAL A 108 -19.19 -19.29 6.99
C VAL A 108 -19.54 -17.87 6.54
N GLU A 109 -18.54 -17.09 6.17
CA GLU A 109 -18.73 -15.71 5.75
C GLU A 109 -17.56 -15.22 4.87
N SER A 110 -17.82 -14.15 4.11
CA SER A 110 -16.85 -13.47 3.26
C SER A 110 -16.68 -12.04 3.76
N LEU A 111 -15.48 -11.66 4.20
CA LEU A 111 -15.20 -10.34 4.79
C LEU A 111 -14.24 -9.53 3.94
N ARG A 112 -14.49 -8.23 3.74
CA ARG A 112 -13.49 -7.36 3.13
C ARG A 112 -12.27 -7.20 4.05
N ALA A 113 -11.11 -6.88 3.49
CA ALA A 113 -9.84 -6.79 4.23
C ALA A 113 -9.92 -5.93 5.52
N ARG A 114 -10.65 -4.82 5.46
CA ARG A 114 -10.86 -3.93 6.60
C ARG A 114 -11.65 -4.60 7.73
N GLU A 115 -12.72 -5.31 7.38
CA GLU A 115 -13.58 -6.02 8.34
C GLU A 115 -12.87 -7.22 8.94
N TYR A 116 -12.20 -8.02 8.09
CA TYR A 116 -11.37 -9.13 8.55
C TYR A 116 -10.30 -8.66 9.56
N THR A 117 -9.60 -7.57 9.26
CA THR A 117 -8.56 -7.03 10.16
C THR A 117 -9.11 -6.63 11.53
N ARG A 118 -10.36 -6.15 11.59
CA ARG A 118 -11.03 -5.79 12.86
C ARG A 118 -11.50 -7.02 13.62
N ARG A 119 -12.18 -7.96 12.94
CA ARG A 119 -12.88 -9.09 13.55
C ARG A 119 -12.00 -10.31 13.80
N LYS A 120 -10.83 -10.43 13.15
CA LYS A 120 -9.95 -11.61 13.28
C LYS A 120 -9.52 -11.94 14.72
N LYS A 121 -9.56 -10.96 15.62
CA LYS A 121 -9.24 -11.15 17.05
C LYS A 121 -10.38 -11.81 17.83
N ASP A 122 -11.61 -11.65 17.35
CA ASP A 122 -12.83 -12.16 17.96
C ASP A 122 -13.26 -13.49 17.31
N MET A 123 -12.51 -13.96 16.31
CA MET A 123 -12.79 -15.22 15.62
C MET A 123 -12.33 -16.43 16.43
N PRO A 124 -13.12 -17.51 16.50
CA PRO A 124 -12.72 -18.72 17.17
C PRO A 124 -11.47 -19.36 16.53
N PRO A 125 -10.66 -20.13 17.28
CA PRO A 125 -9.35 -20.61 16.84
C PRO A 125 -9.36 -21.58 15.63
N ALA A 126 -10.51 -22.11 15.24
CA ALA A 126 -10.62 -23.25 14.33
C ALA A 126 -11.24 -22.91 12.96
N HIS A 127 -10.71 -21.91 12.27
CA HIS A 127 -11.16 -21.51 10.93
C HIS A 127 -10.04 -21.62 9.89
N THR A 128 -10.40 -22.03 8.68
CA THR A 128 -9.53 -21.86 7.50
C THR A 128 -9.90 -20.55 6.83
N VAL A 129 -8.91 -19.71 6.51
CA VAL A 129 -9.14 -18.44 5.82
C VAL A 129 -8.52 -18.50 4.43
N ARG A 130 -9.32 -18.21 3.40
CA ARG A 130 -8.86 -18.06 2.02
C ARG A 130 -9.11 -16.63 1.56
N SER A 131 -8.22 -16.06 0.76
CA SER A 131 -8.39 -14.73 0.19
C SER A 131 -8.71 -14.84 -1.31
N ARG A 132 -9.75 -14.15 -1.78
CA ARG A 132 -10.08 -13.99 -3.20
C ARG A 132 -10.38 -12.52 -3.53
N ARG A 133 -10.24 -12.14 -4.81
CA ARG A 133 -10.59 -10.78 -5.26
C ARG A 133 -12.11 -10.64 -5.36
N ALA A 134 -12.63 -9.51 -4.90
CA ALA A 134 -13.93 -9.03 -5.38
C ALA A 134 -13.74 -8.59 -6.84
N PHE A 135 -14.21 -9.38 -7.80
CA PHE A 135 -14.34 -8.89 -9.17
C PHE A 135 -15.54 -7.94 -9.19
N VAL A 136 -15.27 -6.64 -9.11
CA VAL A 136 -16.27 -5.62 -9.43
C VAL A 136 -16.14 -5.38 -10.92
N ASP A 137 -17.15 -5.78 -11.69
CA ASP A 137 -17.25 -5.41 -13.10
C ASP A 137 -17.46 -3.89 -13.17
N LEU A 138 -16.42 -3.14 -13.55
CA LEU A 138 -16.36 -1.68 -13.50
C LEU A 138 -17.16 -0.99 -14.63
N THR A 139 -18.05 -1.70 -15.32
CA THR A 139 -18.62 -1.26 -16.61
C THR A 139 -19.89 -0.41 -16.51
N ARG A 140 -20.41 -0.10 -15.31
CA ARG A 140 -21.59 0.79 -15.19
C ARG A 140 -21.52 1.73 -14.00
N LYS A 141 -21.40 3.03 -14.28
CA LYS A 141 -21.76 4.11 -13.36
C LYS A 141 -23.23 4.46 -13.55
N ASP A 142 -23.94 4.73 -12.46
CA ASP A 142 -25.29 5.32 -12.54
C ASP A 142 -25.17 6.81 -12.92
N THR A 143 -26.29 7.37 -13.37
CA THR A 143 -26.51 8.76 -13.80
C THR A 143 -26.11 9.81 -12.76
N ASP A 144 -26.05 9.45 -11.47
CA ASP A 144 -25.63 10.32 -10.36
C ASP A 144 -24.14 10.18 -9.98
N GLY A 145 -23.37 9.37 -10.72
CA GLY A 145 -21.92 9.24 -10.54
C GLY A 145 -21.46 8.27 -9.44
N ASP A 146 -22.40 7.61 -8.75
CA ASP A 146 -22.12 6.51 -7.82
C ASP A 146 -21.92 5.17 -8.54
N TRP A 147 -21.09 4.32 -7.93
CA TRP A 147 -20.74 3.00 -8.47
C TRP A 147 -21.84 2.00 -8.13
N ILE A 148 -22.42 1.34 -9.15
CA ILE A 148 -23.44 0.32 -8.94
C ILE A 148 -22.77 -0.96 -8.45
N GLU A 149 -22.99 -1.32 -7.19
CA GLU A 149 -22.61 -2.61 -6.61
C GLU A 149 -23.50 -3.72 -7.19
N ASN A 150 -23.14 -4.29 -8.34
CA ASN A 150 -23.66 -5.61 -8.70
C ASN A 150 -22.94 -6.64 -7.85
N VAL A 151 -23.49 -6.91 -6.66
CA VAL A 151 -23.26 -8.17 -5.96
C VAL A 151 -23.68 -9.25 -6.95
N ALA A 152 -22.71 -10.05 -7.39
CA ALA A 152 -22.92 -11.20 -8.24
C ALA A 152 -24.11 -12.01 -7.69
N ALA A 153 -25.27 -11.84 -8.31
CA ALA A 153 -26.31 -12.84 -8.26
C ALA A 153 -25.76 -14.01 -9.07
N ASP A 154 -25.07 -14.91 -8.38
CA ASP A 154 -24.90 -16.29 -8.84
C ASP A 154 -26.31 -16.82 -9.13
N LYS A 155 -26.73 -16.74 -10.39
CA LYS A 155 -27.75 -17.63 -10.91
C LYS A 155 -27.02 -18.86 -11.39
N ALA A 156 -27.10 -19.89 -10.56
CA ALA A 156 -26.99 -21.26 -10.98
C ALA A 156 -27.97 -21.52 -12.13
N ASP A 157 -27.46 -22.06 -13.22
CA ASP A 157 -28.14 -23.03 -14.08
C ASP A 157 -27.24 -24.28 -14.16
#